data_AF-M0DJE9-F1
#
_entry.id   AF-M0DJE9-F1
#
_cell.length_a   1.000
_cell.length_b   1.000
_cell.length_c   1.000
_cell.angle_alpha   90.00
_cell.angle_beta   90.00
_cell.angle_gamma   90.00
#
_symmetry.space_group_name_H-M   'P 1'
#
loop_
_entity.id
_entity.type
_entity.pdbx_description
1 polymer ?
#
loop_
_entity_poly.entity_id
_entity_poly.type
_entity_poly.pdbx_seq_one_letter_code
_entity_poly.pdbx_strand_id
1 'polypeptide(L)'
;MNQGRVGARIGSLASVVLVLLATAGRASAHVKYVTTESGAGDAVEFLVSALSDPFALAVLGAGGVAVLAAVVLYLRVRPARRDVTVFRETMAGYDDLLPWLLRLSVGLPLVGAGFAGYFFSPVVHTAAPTFTRLFGIGVGFLLLFGFGTRLVAAAGLLAYLVGLAFEPALFLAVEYVPGFLAIVLLGGGRPSADHLVSRLAAADTAYSRVDPFYRAVAVPFVRRTRGYGSLVPVVLRVGLGISFVYLGVVQKLLNPGEALAVVAKYHLTAVVPVAPELWVVGAGLTEALVGLALLAGAFTRAAAAVSFLLFTTTLFGLPDDPVLAHISLFGLVSALLVTGAGPLSVDASLRDGEDAERDGRDAAATAD
;
A
#
# COMPACT_ATOMS: atom_id res chain seq x y z
N MET A 1 14.51 -24.63 -15.95
CA MET A 1 14.81 -23.20 -16.22
C MET A 1 14.24 -22.21 -15.17
N ASN A 2 13.75 -22.64 -14.00
CA ASN A 2 12.96 -21.79 -13.08
C ASN A 2 13.75 -21.20 -11.87
N GLN A 3 14.87 -21.81 -11.47
CA GLN A 3 15.62 -21.36 -10.27
C GLN A 3 16.34 -20.00 -10.45
N GLY A 4 16.80 -19.66 -11.66
CA GLY A 4 17.49 -18.40 -11.93
C GLY A 4 16.60 -17.15 -11.81
N ARG A 5 15.31 -17.27 -12.12
CA ARG A 5 14.35 -16.15 -12.00
C ARG A 5 13.95 -15.88 -10.55
N VAL A 6 13.90 -16.91 -9.71
CA VAL A 6 13.62 -16.78 -8.28
C VAL A 6 14.80 -16.11 -7.55
N GLY A 7 16.03 -16.53 -7.84
CA GLY A 7 17.24 -15.91 -7.28
C GLY A 7 17.37 -14.41 -7.60
N ALA A 8 17.08 -14.01 -8.85
CA ALA A 8 17.10 -12.60 -9.24
C ALA A 8 16.03 -11.76 -8.51
N ARG A 9 14.84 -12.31 -8.25
CA ARG A 9 13.78 -11.64 -7.49
C ARG A 9 14.14 -11.48 -6.00
N ILE A 10 14.76 -12.48 -5.40
CA ILE A 10 15.26 -12.42 -4.02
C ILE A 10 16.34 -11.34 -3.90
N GLY A 11 17.27 -11.26 -4.86
CA GLY A 11 18.30 -10.21 -4.91
C GLY A 11 17.72 -8.80 -5.03
N SER A 12 16.65 -8.62 -5.82
CA SER A 12 15.94 -7.33 -5.95
C SER A 12 15.17 -6.96 -4.67
N LEU A 13 14.60 -7.93 -3.96
CA LEU A 13 13.90 -7.70 -2.69
C LEU A 13 14.88 -7.27 -1.60
N ALA A 14 16.03 -7.94 -1.51
CA ALA A 14 17.08 -7.63 -0.55
C ALA A 14 17.65 -6.21 -0.77
N SER A 15 17.81 -5.78 -2.02
CA SER A 15 18.30 -4.44 -2.34
C SER A 15 17.28 -3.34 -1.97
N VAL A 16 15.98 -3.56 -2.16
CA VAL A 16 14.93 -2.64 -1.65
C VAL A 16 14.97 -2.55 -0.13
N VAL A 17 15.07 -3.69 0.57
CA VAL A 17 15.17 -3.71 2.04
C VAL A 17 16.44 -2.98 2.52
N LEU A 18 17.58 -3.16 1.85
CA LEU A 18 18.82 -2.45 2.17
C LEU A 18 18.70 -0.93 2.00
N VAL A 19 18.03 -0.46 0.94
CA VAL A 19 17.79 0.98 0.72
C VAL A 19 16.87 1.55 1.82
N LEU A 20 15.86 0.80 2.25
CA LEU A 20 14.97 1.20 3.35
C LEU A 20 15.74 1.28 4.68
N LEU A 21 16.61 0.32 4.96
CA LEU A 21 17.47 0.33 6.14
C LEU A 21 18.44 1.52 6.14
N ALA A 22 18.96 1.91 4.98
CA ALA A 22 19.84 3.08 4.85
C ALA A 22 19.13 4.42 5.16
N THR A 23 17.79 4.45 5.06
CA THR A 23 16.97 5.63 5.45
C THR A 23 16.55 5.65 6.91
N ALA A 24 16.82 4.60 7.68
CA ALA A 24 16.37 4.46 9.07
C ALA A 24 16.89 5.56 10.01
N GLY A 25 18.06 6.15 9.71
CA GLY A 25 18.65 7.25 10.50
C GLY A 25 17.86 8.58 10.47
N ARG A 26 16.72 8.67 9.77
CA ARG A 26 15.90 9.89 9.66
C ARG A 26 14.45 9.72 10.15
N ALA A 27 14.16 8.63 10.85
CA ALA A 27 12.82 8.11 11.02
C ALA A 27 12.22 8.33 12.43
N SER A 28 12.16 9.57 12.92
CA SER A 28 11.52 9.96 14.20
C SER A 28 10.31 10.89 13.98
N ALA A 29 9.47 10.55 13.00
CA ALA A 29 8.38 11.41 12.58
C ALA A 29 6.99 10.76 12.65
N HIS A 30 6.86 9.41 12.67
CA HIS A 30 5.54 8.76 12.63
C HIS A 30 4.81 8.88 13.96
N VAL A 31 5.54 8.75 15.06
CA VAL A 31 4.91 8.69 16.37
C VAL A 31 4.72 10.07 16.99
N LYS A 32 5.36 11.13 16.44
CA LYS A 32 5.00 12.53 16.76
C LYS A 32 3.52 12.88 16.55
N TYR A 33 2.81 12.07 15.75
CA TYR A 33 1.36 12.19 15.59
C TYR A 33 0.56 11.60 16.77
N VAL A 34 1.07 10.54 17.42
CA VAL A 34 0.34 9.75 18.44
C VAL A 34 0.84 10.05 19.87
N THR A 35 2.13 10.31 20.07
CA THR A 35 2.74 10.60 21.38
C THR A 35 3.70 11.80 21.30
N THR A 36 3.70 12.64 22.34
CA THR A 36 4.58 13.83 22.44
C THR A 36 5.93 13.54 23.08
N GLU A 37 6.11 12.38 23.71
CA GLU A 37 7.35 11.98 24.38
C GLU A 37 8.29 11.26 23.40
N SER A 38 9.49 11.83 23.21
CA SER A 38 10.55 11.25 22.39
C SER A 38 11.48 10.44 23.28
N GLY A 39 11.19 9.14 23.44
CA GLY A 39 12.10 8.21 24.09
C GLY A 39 13.15 7.73 23.10
N ALA A 40 14.39 8.20 23.22
CA ALA A 40 15.51 7.62 22.48
C ALA A 40 15.86 6.25 23.10
N GLY A 41 15.25 5.18 22.62
CA GLY A 41 15.62 3.81 23.00
C GLY A 41 16.65 3.23 22.02
N ASP A 42 17.71 2.61 22.52
CA ASP A 42 18.65 1.85 21.69
C ASP A 42 17.94 0.62 21.12
N ALA A 43 17.77 0.58 19.80
CA ALA A 43 17.14 -0.52 19.10
C ALA A 43 17.85 -1.87 19.33
N VAL A 44 19.17 -1.85 19.48
CA VAL A 44 19.95 -3.09 19.71
C VAL A 44 19.67 -3.61 21.11
N GLU A 45 19.76 -2.76 22.13
CA GLU A 45 19.46 -3.13 23.51
C GLU A 45 18.01 -3.62 23.67
N PHE A 46 17.05 -2.93 23.03
CA PHE A 46 15.65 -3.35 23.01
C PHE A 46 15.46 -4.74 22.40
N LEU A 47 16.03 -4.99 21.21
CA LEU A 47 15.91 -6.29 20.55
C LEU A 47 16.63 -7.40 21.34
N VAL A 48 17.80 -7.11 21.91
CA VAL A 48 18.52 -8.05 22.77
C VAL A 48 17.68 -8.38 24.01
N SER A 49 17.10 -7.38 24.66
CA SER A 49 16.22 -7.58 25.82
C SER A 49 15.01 -8.44 25.46
N ALA A 50 14.29 -8.08 24.39
CA ALA A 50 13.10 -8.79 23.92
C ALA A 50 13.40 -10.23 23.48
N LEU A 51 14.55 -10.47 22.84
CA LEU A 51 14.95 -11.80 22.35
C LEU A 51 15.74 -12.62 23.38
N SER A 52 16.13 -12.04 24.51
CA SER A 52 16.77 -12.79 25.61
C SER A 52 15.75 -13.37 26.59
N ASP A 53 14.51 -12.86 26.59
CA ASP A 53 13.42 -13.44 27.37
C ASP A 53 12.94 -14.77 26.74
N PRO A 54 13.09 -15.91 27.44
CA PRO A 54 12.65 -17.21 26.94
C PRO A 54 11.15 -17.26 26.66
N PHE A 55 10.35 -16.49 27.41
CA PHE A 55 8.91 -16.42 27.20
C PHE A 55 8.57 -15.70 25.90
N ALA A 56 9.14 -14.51 25.67
CA ALA A 56 8.99 -13.80 24.40
C ALA A 56 9.42 -14.65 23.19
N LEU A 57 10.56 -15.33 23.27
CA LEU A 57 11.01 -16.26 22.21
C LEU A 57 10.03 -17.40 21.99
N ALA A 58 9.51 -18.00 23.06
CA ALA A 58 8.53 -19.09 22.96
C ALA A 58 7.24 -18.61 22.28
N VAL A 59 6.74 -17.42 22.63
CA VAL A 59 5.52 -16.85 22.05
C VAL A 59 5.73 -16.50 20.57
N LEU A 60 6.82 -15.81 20.23
CA LEU A 60 7.14 -15.46 18.84
C LEU A 60 7.37 -16.71 17.99
N GLY A 61 8.14 -17.67 18.51
CA GLY A 61 8.43 -18.94 17.84
C GLY A 61 7.17 -19.77 17.62
N ALA A 62 6.34 -19.95 18.66
CA ALA A 62 5.08 -20.67 18.55
C ALA A 62 4.11 -19.98 17.59
N GLY A 63 4.03 -18.64 17.63
CA GLY A 63 3.22 -17.86 16.69
C GLY A 63 3.67 -18.03 15.25
N GLY A 64 4.98 -17.93 14.99
CA GLY A 64 5.56 -18.16 13.67
C GLY A 64 5.30 -19.57 13.15
N VAL A 65 5.52 -20.60 13.98
CA VAL A 65 5.23 -22.00 13.64
C VAL A 65 3.74 -22.20 13.36
N ALA A 66 2.86 -21.62 14.16
CA ALA A 66 1.41 -21.70 13.96
C ALA A 66 0.98 -21.07 12.63
N VAL A 67 1.51 -19.90 12.27
CA VAL A 67 1.26 -19.25 10.98
C VAL A 67 1.75 -20.14 9.83
N LEU A 68 2.97 -20.67 9.91
CA LEU A 68 3.52 -21.58 8.91
C LEU A 68 2.68 -22.85 8.78
N ALA A 69 2.30 -23.46 9.90
CA ALA A 69 1.46 -24.65 9.92
C ALA A 69 0.08 -24.36 9.30
N ALA A 70 -0.52 -23.21 9.59
CA ALA A 70 -1.78 -22.78 8.98
C ALA A 70 -1.65 -22.60 7.47
N VAL A 71 -0.58 -21.96 6.99
CA VAL A 71 -0.30 -21.80 5.55
C VAL A 71 -0.11 -23.17 4.89
N VAL A 72 0.71 -24.06 5.47
CA VAL A 72 0.94 -25.41 4.93
C VAL A 72 -0.34 -26.22 4.89
N LEU A 73 -1.11 -26.23 5.99
CA LEU A 73 -2.38 -26.94 6.08
C LEU A 73 -3.38 -26.41 5.05
N TYR A 74 -3.49 -25.09 4.93
CA TYR A 74 -4.32 -24.45 3.93
C TYR A 74 -3.90 -24.84 2.51
N LEU A 75 -2.60 -24.84 2.19
CA LEU A 75 -2.10 -25.23 0.88
C LEU A 75 -2.32 -26.71 0.56
N ARG A 76 -2.28 -27.59 1.57
CA ARG A 76 -2.50 -29.05 1.40
C ARG A 76 -3.97 -29.41 1.25
N VAL A 77 -4.81 -28.95 2.16
CA VAL A 77 -6.24 -29.32 2.19
C VAL A 77 -7.03 -28.45 1.23
N ARG A 78 -6.63 -27.18 1.06
CA ARG A 78 -7.32 -26.14 0.29
C ARG A 78 -8.85 -26.19 0.53
N PRO A 79 -9.32 -26.05 1.78
CA PRO A 79 -10.71 -26.30 2.15
C PRO A 79 -11.71 -25.32 1.50
N ALA A 80 -11.28 -24.09 1.22
CA ALA A 80 -12.12 -23.00 0.71
C ALA A 80 -11.86 -22.67 -0.78
N ARG A 81 -11.53 -23.66 -1.62
CA ARG A 81 -11.23 -23.41 -3.05
C ARG A 81 -12.36 -22.69 -3.75
N ARG A 82 -13.60 -23.14 -3.54
CA ARG A 82 -14.76 -22.58 -4.25
C ARG A 82 -15.01 -21.14 -3.84
N ASP A 83 -14.96 -20.84 -2.54
CA ASP A 83 -15.13 -19.50 -2.00
C ASP A 83 -14.07 -18.55 -2.55
N VAL A 84 -12.80 -18.98 -2.58
CA VAL A 84 -11.71 -18.18 -3.15
C VAL A 84 -11.91 -17.91 -4.63
N THR A 85 -12.40 -18.88 -5.41
CA THR A 85 -12.73 -18.67 -6.83
C THR A 85 -13.85 -17.65 -6.99
N VAL A 86 -14.96 -17.83 -6.28
CA VAL A 86 -16.12 -16.90 -6.31
C VAL A 86 -15.68 -15.49 -5.90
N PHE A 87 -14.87 -15.37 -4.84
CA PHE A 87 -14.32 -14.10 -4.37
C PHE A 87 -13.48 -13.42 -5.46
N ARG A 88 -12.58 -14.15 -6.12
CA ARG A 88 -11.73 -13.59 -7.19
C ARG A 88 -12.54 -13.13 -8.39
N GLU A 89 -13.53 -13.91 -8.81
CA GLU A 89 -14.44 -13.56 -9.90
C GLU A 89 -15.26 -12.32 -9.57
N THR A 90 -15.79 -12.26 -8.35
CA THR A 90 -16.57 -11.10 -7.86
C THR A 90 -15.71 -9.85 -7.80
N MET A 91 -14.51 -9.96 -7.24
CA MET A 91 -13.58 -8.84 -7.12
C MET A 91 -13.11 -8.32 -8.49
N ALA A 92 -12.87 -9.20 -9.46
CA ALA A 92 -12.56 -8.79 -10.84
C ALA A 92 -13.75 -8.05 -11.51
N GLY A 93 -14.97 -8.32 -11.07
CA GLY A 93 -16.16 -7.57 -11.51
C GLY A 93 -16.14 -6.09 -11.11
N TYR A 94 -15.28 -5.66 -10.19
CA TYR A 94 -15.15 -4.26 -9.76
C TYR A 94 -14.04 -3.48 -10.48
N ASP A 95 -13.42 -4.06 -11.53
CA ASP A 95 -12.32 -3.43 -12.27
C ASP A 95 -12.70 -2.06 -12.88
N ASP A 96 -13.97 -1.85 -13.23
CA ASP A 96 -14.46 -0.59 -13.78
C ASP A 96 -14.53 0.54 -12.73
N LEU A 97 -14.73 0.18 -11.47
CA LEU A 97 -14.78 1.08 -10.31
C LEU A 97 -13.39 1.39 -9.75
N LEU A 98 -12.36 0.61 -10.11
CA LEU A 98 -11.01 0.77 -9.60
C LEU A 98 -10.45 2.21 -9.72
N PRO A 99 -10.60 2.93 -10.85
CA PRO A 99 -10.09 4.29 -10.94
C PRO A 99 -10.87 5.28 -10.06
N TRP A 100 -12.15 5.01 -9.80
CA TRP A 100 -12.94 5.81 -8.86
C TRP A 100 -12.51 5.55 -7.43
N LEU A 101 -12.34 4.28 -7.04
CA LEU A 101 -11.83 3.88 -5.73
C LEU A 101 -10.51 4.60 -5.42
N LEU A 102 -9.51 4.51 -6.31
CA LEU A 102 -8.20 5.13 -6.10
C LEU A 102 -8.28 6.65 -5.97
N ARG A 103 -9.14 7.32 -6.75
CA ARG A 103 -9.36 8.76 -6.63
C ARG A 103 -10.00 9.13 -5.30
N LEU A 104 -10.92 8.33 -4.77
CA LEU A 104 -11.45 8.52 -3.42
C LEU A 104 -10.34 8.34 -2.37
N SER A 105 -9.53 7.29 -2.53
CA SER A 105 -8.46 6.93 -1.59
C SER A 105 -7.41 8.03 -1.45
N VAL A 106 -7.05 8.69 -2.54
CA VAL A 106 -6.04 9.75 -2.55
C VAL A 106 -6.66 11.14 -2.37
N GLY A 107 -7.80 11.38 -3.00
CA GLY A 107 -8.45 12.70 -3.03
C GLY A 107 -9.07 13.10 -1.70
N LEU A 108 -9.75 12.18 -0.99
CA LEU A 108 -10.39 12.50 0.29
C LEU A 108 -9.36 12.91 1.36
N PRO A 109 -8.27 12.15 1.58
CA PRO A 109 -7.21 12.55 2.50
C PRO A 109 -6.55 13.88 2.14
N LEU A 110 -6.33 14.17 0.85
CA LEU A 110 -5.75 15.45 0.42
C LEU A 110 -6.63 16.65 0.73
N VAL A 111 -7.94 16.52 0.51
CA VAL A 111 -8.89 17.57 0.92
C VAL A 111 -8.83 17.76 2.43
N GLY A 112 -8.85 16.64 3.18
CA GLY A 112 -8.70 16.65 4.65
C GLY A 112 -7.41 17.33 5.12
N ALA A 113 -6.28 16.98 4.51
CA ALA A 113 -4.96 17.57 4.77
C ALA A 113 -4.94 19.07 4.50
N GLY A 114 -5.52 19.50 3.38
CA GLY A 114 -5.65 20.91 3.04
C GLY A 114 -6.46 21.70 4.07
N PHE A 115 -7.56 21.13 4.59
CA PHE A 115 -8.32 21.77 5.68
C PHE A 115 -7.61 21.74 7.02
N ALA A 116 -6.90 20.66 7.33
CA ALA A 116 -6.13 20.50 8.56
C ALA A 116 -4.79 21.27 8.57
N GLY A 117 -4.34 21.76 7.42
CA GLY A 117 -3.15 22.62 7.31
C GLY A 117 -1.82 21.85 7.31
N TYR A 118 -1.82 20.57 6.94
CA TYR A 118 -0.61 19.78 6.71
C TYR A 118 -0.52 19.32 5.25
N PHE A 119 0.68 18.97 4.78
CA PHE A 119 0.90 18.75 3.34
C PHE A 119 0.40 17.39 2.84
N PHE A 120 1.03 16.30 3.30
CA PHE A 120 0.59 14.91 3.04
C PHE A 120 0.59 14.10 4.33
N SER A 121 1.59 14.33 5.17
CA SER A 121 1.70 13.76 6.51
C SER A 121 1.36 14.84 7.55
N PRO A 122 0.60 14.51 8.61
CA PRO A 122 0.26 15.45 9.68
C PRO A 122 1.46 16.12 10.36
N VAL A 123 2.64 15.50 10.33
CA VAL A 123 3.85 16.04 10.96
C VAL A 123 4.62 17.02 10.07
N VAL A 124 4.17 17.23 8.83
CA VAL A 124 4.83 18.11 7.87
C VAL A 124 3.95 19.31 7.59
N HIS A 125 4.32 20.43 8.22
CA HIS A 125 3.71 21.73 8.02
C HIS A 125 4.63 22.61 7.18
N THR A 126 4.08 23.22 6.13
CA THR A 126 4.84 24.14 5.27
C THR A 126 4.85 25.55 5.85
N ALA A 127 5.89 26.33 5.56
CA ALA A 127 5.95 27.76 5.88
C ALA A 127 4.87 28.63 5.20
N ALA A 128 4.17 28.08 4.18
CA ALA A 128 3.08 28.75 3.47
C ALA A 128 1.73 28.02 3.67
N PRO A 129 1.01 28.26 4.78
CA PRO A 129 -0.25 27.57 5.09
C PRO A 129 -1.31 27.71 4.00
N THR A 130 -1.40 28.89 3.38
CA THR A 130 -2.32 29.15 2.27
C THR A 130 -2.02 28.26 1.05
N PHE A 131 -0.74 28.06 0.74
CA PHE A 131 -0.34 27.17 -0.35
C PHE A 131 -0.77 25.73 -0.04
N THR A 132 -0.46 25.21 1.14
CA THR A 132 -0.83 23.84 1.55
C THR A 132 -2.34 23.62 1.50
N ARG A 133 -3.12 24.59 1.98
CA ARG A 133 -4.58 24.52 1.91
C ARG A 133 -5.10 24.48 0.48
N LEU A 134 -4.68 25.43 -0.36
CA LEU A 134 -5.13 25.50 -1.76
C LEU A 134 -4.66 24.30 -2.57
N PHE A 135 -3.44 23.81 -2.33
CA PHE A 135 -2.91 22.61 -2.96
C PHE A 135 -3.73 21.37 -2.56
N GLY A 136 -3.86 21.09 -1.26
CA GLY A 136 -4.55 19.90 -0.77
C GLY A 136 -6.02 19.86 -1.20
N ILE A 137 -6.73 20.97 -1.02
CA ILE A 137 -8.14 21.08 -1.45
C ILE A 137 -8.25 21.02 -2.97
N GLY A 138 -7.41 21.75 -3.71
CA GLY A 138 -7.47 21.83 -5.17
C GLY A 138 -7.16 20.49 -5.84
N VAL A 139 -6.01 19.89 -5.52
CA VAL A 139 -5.61 18.58 -6.06
C VAL A 139 -6.60 17.50 -5.62
N GLY A 140 -6.95 17.47 -4.34
CA GLY A 140 -7.90 16.49 -3.80
C GLY A 140 -9.27 16.58 -4.48
N PHE A 141 -9.86 17.78 -4.57
CA PHE A 141 -11.16 17.98 -5.21
C PHE A 141 -11.15 17.62 -6.69
N LEU A 142 -10.12 18.04 -7.44
CA LEU A 142 -9.99 17.71 -8.86
C LEU A 142 -9.88 16.20 -9.11
N LEU A 143 -9.18 15.46 -8.22
CA LEU A 143 -9.16 14.00 -8.27
C LEU A 143 -10.52 13.39 -7.94
N LEU A 144 -11.21 13.85 -6.90
CA LEU A 144 -12.53 13.34 -6.52
C LEU A 144 -13.55 13.56 -7.65
N PHE A 145 -13.57 14.76 -8.21
CA PHE A 145 -14.41 15.09 -9.37
C PHE A 145 -13.97 14.33 -10.64
N GLY A 146 -12.69 13.96 -10.72
CA GLY A 146 -12.11 13.22 -11.83
C GLY A 146 -11.94 14.10 -13.06
N PHE A 147 -11.39 15.30 -12.87
CA PHE A 147 -11.12 16.27 -13.93
C PHE A 147 -9.61 16.48 -14.11
N GLY A 148 -9.13 16.28 -15.34
CA GLY A 148 -7.71 16.30 -15.64
C GLY A 148 -6.96 15.21 -14.86
N THR A 149 -7.61 14.09 -14.55
CA THR A 149 -7.21 13.13 -13.50
C THR A 149 -5.74 12.76 -13.57
N ARG A 150 -5.25 12.39 -14.77
CA ARG A 150 -3.86 11.96 -14.95
C ARG A 150 -2.86 13.08 -14.72
N LEU A 151 -3.18 14.30 -15.15
CA LEU A 151 -2.32 15.46 -14.97
C LEU A 151 -2.30 15.91 -13.51
N VAL A 152 -3.46 15.92 -12.87
CA VAL A 152 -3.59 16.28 -11.46
C VAL A 152 -2.85 15.27 -10.58
N ALA A 153 -2.98 13.96 -10.87
CA ALA A 153 -2.22 12.93 -10.17
C ALA A 153 -0.71 13.05 -10.42
N ALA A 154 -0.28 13.35 -11.65
CA ALA A 154 1.13 13.57 -11.95
C ALA A 154 1.69 14.82 -11.23
N ALA A 155 0.91 15.91 -11.16
CA ALA A 155 1.29 17.11 -10.42
C ALA A 155 1.35 16.86 -8.91
N GLY A 156 0.38 16.10 -8.37
CA GLY A 156 0.38 15.68 -6.97
C GLY A 156 1.58 14.80 -6.63
N LEU A 157 1.92 13.84 -7.50
CA LEU A 157 3.12 13.02 -7.35
C LEU A 157 4.40 13.87 -7.39
N LEU A 158 4.51 14.80 -8.35
CA LEU A 158 5.66 15.68 -8.44
C LEU A 158 5.80 16.53 -7.17
N ALA A 159 4.71 17.11 -6.68
CA ALA A 159 4.70 17.88 -5.45
C ALA A 159 5.09 17.04 -4.23
N TYR A 160 4.63 15.78 -4.15
CA TYR A 160 5.06 14.84 -3.11
C TYR A 160 6.58 14.58 -3.19
N LEU A 161 7.11 14.28 -4.37
CA LEU A 161 8.54 13.96 -4.56
C LEU A 161 9.44 15.17 -4.28
N VAL A 162 9.03 16.36 -4.71
CA VAL A 162 9.71 17.61 -4.37
C VAL A 162 9.68 17.83 -2.87
N GLY A 163 8.51 17.67 -2.24
CA GLY A 163 8.38 17.76 -0.78
C GLY A 163 9.31 16.79 -0.08
N LEU A 164 9.33 15.51 -0.48
CA LEU A 164 10.15 14.47 0.13
C LEU A 164 11.65 14.78 0.06
N ALA A 165 12.10 15.46 -1.01
CA ALA A 165 13.49 15.87 -1.16
C ALA A 165 13.93 16.90 -0.09
N PHE A 166 12.99 17.69 0.44
CA PHE A 166 13.25 18.69 1.48
C PHE A 166 12.81 18.23 2.88
N GLU A 167 11.77 17.40 2.96
CA GLU A 167 11.14 16.92 4.19
C GLU A 167 11.09 15.38 4.23
N PRO A 168 12.15 14.72 4.73
CA PRO A 168 12.22 13.26 4.79
C PRO A 168 11.08 12.60 5.58
N ALA A 169 10.47 13.34 6.51
CA ALA A 169 9.31 12.90 7.26
C ALA A 169 8.09 12.56 6.37
N LEU A 170 8.05 13.04 5.12
CA LEU A 170 7.01 12.65 4.16
C LEU A 170 7.07 11.18 3.76
N PHE A 171 8.16 10.46 4.05
CA PHE A 171 8.25 9.02 3.81
C PHE A 171 7.20 8.21 4.59
N LEU A 172 6.65 8.78 5.67
CA LEU A 172 5.52 8.20 6.39
C LEU A 172 4.24 8.11 5.57
N ALA A 173 4.11 9.01 4.60
CA ALA A 173 3.02 9.12 3.67
C ALA A 173 3.44 8.57 2.28
N VAL A 174 4.37 7.59 2.23
CA VAL A 174 4.90 7.04 0.97
C VAL A 174 3.84 6.34 0.14
N GLU A 175 2.70 5.97 0.72
CA GLU A 175 1.56 5.39 0.02
C GLU A 175 0.90 6.35 -0.99
N TYR A 176 1.14 7.66 -0.88
CA TYR A 176 0.71 8.59 -1.93
C TYR A 176 1.44 8.35 -3.26
N VAL A 177 2.69 7.85 -3.23
CA VAL A 177 3.46 7.52 -4.45
C VAL A 177 2.75 6.47 -5.30
N PRO A 178 2.48 5.24 -4.80
CA PRO A 178 1.76 4.25 -5.57
C PRO A 178 0.31 4.68 -5.86
N GLY A 179 -0.34 5.45 -4.97
CA GLY A 179 -1.69 5.97 -5.20
C GLY A 179 -1.76 6.91 -6.41
N PHE A 180 -0.92 7.94 -6.47
CA PHE A 180 -0.85 8.83 -7.62
C PHE A 180 -0.39 8.10 -8.89
N LEU A 181 0.63 7.24 -8.80
CA LEU A 181 1.09 6.46 -9.95
C LEU A 181 -0.02 5.58 -10.52
N ALA A 182 -0.78 4.88 -9.68
CA ALA A 182 -1.91 4.07 -10.11
C ALA A 182 -2.98 4.92 -10.83
N ILE A 183 -3.28 6.12 -10.31
CA ILE A 183 -4.21 7.06 -10.95
C ILE A 183 -3.65 7.58 -12.29
N VAL A 184 -2.35 7.86 -12.41
CA VAL A 184 -1.71 8.27 -13.67
C VAL A 184 -1.85 7.17 -14.73
N LEU A 185 -1.67 5.90 -14.34
CA LEU A 185 -1.76 4.74 -15.23
C LEU A 185 -3.21 4.47 -15.68
N LEU A 186 -4.17 4.50 -14.75
CA LEU A 186 -5.59 4.18 -15.04
C LEU A 186 -6.38 5.36 -15.60
N GLY A 187 -6.16 6.57 -15.10
CA GLY A 187 -6.92 7.77 -15.41
C GLY A 187 -8.24 7.90 -14.63
N GLY A 188 -9.17 8.70 -15.17
CA GLY A 188 -10.41 9.07 -14.46
C GLY A 188 -11.40 7.93 -14.23
N GLY A 189 -11.46 6.95 -15.14
CA GLY A 189 -12.46 5.87 -15.11
C GLY A 189 -13.90 6.38 -15.02
N ARG A 190 -14.80 5.54 -14.49
CA ARG A 190 -16.20 5.93 -14.24
C ARG A 190 -16.50 5.82 -12.73
N PRO A 191 -17.31 6.73 -12.17
CA PRO A 191 -17.80 7.99 -12.75
C PRO A 191 -16.74 9.11 -12.70
N SER A 192 -16.55 9.90 -13.76
CA SER A 192 -15.63 11.04 -13.74
C SER A 192 -16.03 12.15 -14.73
N ALA A 193 -15.62 13.39 -14.43
CA ALA A 193 -15.77 14.51 -15.36
C ALA A 193 -14.97 14.28 -16.66
N ASP A 194 -13.78 13.67 -16.57
CA ASP A 194 -12.99 13.24 -17.73
C ASP A 194 -13.79 12.30 -18.64
N HIS A 195 -14.56 11.38 -18.05
CA HIS A 195 -15.43 10.50 -18.82
C HIS A 195 -16.53 11.30 -19.54
N LEU A 196 -17.22 12.22 -18.86
CA LEU A 196 -18.23 13.07 -19.47
C LEU A 196 -17.65 13.91 -20.63
N VAL A 197 -16.54 14.59 -20.40
CA VAL A 197 -15.84 15.41 -21.40
C VAL A 197 -15.43 14.55 -22.60
N SER A 198 -14.92 13.34 -22.37
CA SER A 198 -14.57 12.41 -23.45
C SER A 198 -15.75 12.04 -24.35
N ARG A 199 -16.96 11.91 -23.76
CA ARG A 199 -18.18 11.58 -24.50
C ARG A 199 -18.69 12.78 -25.28
N LEU A 200 -18.65 13.99 -24.69
CA LEU A 200 -18.99 15.24 -25.38
C LEU A 200 -18.05 15.50 -26.57
N ALA A 201 -16.75 15.28 -26.40
CA ALA A 201 -15.74 15.49 -27.44
C ALA A 201 -15.84 14.49 -28.61
N ALA A 202 -16.34 13.28 -28.35
CA ALA A 202 -16.51 12.22 -29.34
C ALA A 202 -17.83 12.33 -30.14
N ALA A 203 -18.83 13.02 -29.61
CA ALA A 203 -20.10 13.28 -30.29
C ALA A 203 -20.08 14.63 -31.04
N ASP A 204 -21.02 14.86 -31.96
CA ASP A 204 -21.21 16.18 -32.59
C ASP A 204 -21.92 17.12 -31.61
N THR A 205 -21.15 17.69 -30.69
CA THR A 205 -21.61 18.65 -29.69
C THR A 205 -20.95 20.00 -29.92
N ALA A 206 -21.51 21.06 -29.33
CA ALA A 206 -20.86 22.37 -29.35
C ALA A 206 -19.43 22.31 -28.77
N TYR A 207 -19.20 21.45 -27.76
CA TYR A 207 -17.88 21.25 -27.18
C TYR A 207 -16.89 20.65 -28.18
N SER A 208 -17.28 19.64 -28.97
CA SER A 208 -16.35 18.98 -29.89
C SER A 208 -15.88 19.85 -31.06
N ARG A 209 -16.60 20.94 -31.35
CA ARG A 209 -16.23 21.94 -32.38
C ARG A 209 -15.13 22.91 -31.91
N VAL A 210 -15.06 23.18 -30.61
CA VAL A 210 -14.04 24.07 -30.03
C VAL A 210 -12.87 23.27 -29.43
N ASP A 211 -13.17 22.13 -28.79
CA ASP A 211 -12.30 21.24 -28.02
C ASP A 211 -10.88 21.80 -27.73
N PRO A 212 -10.74 22.67 -26.72
CA PRO A 212 -9.47 23.34 -26.44
C PRO A 212 -8.47 22.44 -25.71
N PHE A 213 -8.90 21.32 -25.14
CA PHE A 213 -8.09 20.60 -24.14
C PHE A 213 -8.08 19.07 -24.32
N TYR A 214 -9.22 18.46 -24.63
CA TYR A 214 -9.33 17.01 -24.65
C TYR A 214 -8.49 16.39 -25.77
N ARG A 215 -8.63 16.87 -27.01
CA ARG A 215 -7.80 16.41 -28.14
C ARG A 215 -6.33 16.76 -28.00
N ALA A 216 -6.01 17.96 -27.55
CA ALA A 216 -4.64 18.47 -27.52
C ALA A 216 -3.80 17.88 -26.37
N VAL A 217 -4.39 17.68 -25.19
CA VAL A 217 -3.65 17.32 -23.97
C VAL A 217 -4.02 15.92 -23.48
N ALA A 218 -5.31 15.61 -23.37
CA ALA A 218 -5.75 14.35 -22.78
C ALA A 218 -5.44 13.14 -23.69
N VAL A 219 -5.73 13.22 -25.00
CA VAL A 219 -5.53 12.11 -25.94
C VAL A 219 -4.06 11.66 -26.03
N PRO A 220 -3.06 12.55 -26.20
CA PRO A 220 -1.66 12.14 -26.22
C PRO A 220 -1.22 11.45 -24.92
N PHE A 221 -1.67 11.96 -23.77
CA PHE A 221 -1.36 11.37 -22.47
C PHE A 221 -1.97 9.97 -22.33
N VAL A 222 -3.24 9.81 -22.72
CA VAL A 222 -3.93 8.50 -22.74
C VAL A 222 -3.18 7.52 -23.62
N ARG A 223 -2.78 7.91 -24.84
CA ARG A 223 -2.03 7.03 -25.76
C ARG A 223 -0.72 6.55 -25.16
N ARG A 224 0.00 7.42 -24.43
CA ARG A 224 1.27 7.09 -23.79
C ARG A 224 1.10 6.14 -22.60
N THR A 225 -0.03 6.20 -21.90
CA THR A 225 -0.28 5.40 -20.68
C THR A 225 -1.08 4.13 -20.89
N ARG A 226 -1.80 3.99 -22.02
CA ARG A 226 -2.75 2.89 -22.28
C ARG A 226 -2.15 1.49 -22.12
N GLY A 227 -0.87 1.29 -22.42
CA GLY A 227 -0.20 -0.01 -22.33
C GLY A 227 0.23 -0.43 -20.92
N TYR A 228 0.20 0.48 -19.95
CA TYR A 228 0.80 0.28 -18.63
C TYR A 228 -0.20 0.01 -17.50
N GLY A 229 -1.50 -0.09 -17.81
CA GLY A 229 -2.54 -0.39 -16.81
C GLY A 229 -2.31 -1.72 -16.08
N SER A 230 -1.68 -2.70 -16.75
CA SER A 230 -1.32 -3.99 -16.15
C SER A 230 -0.25 -3.88 -15.06
N LEU A 231 0.47 -2.76 -14.97
CA LEU A 231 1.47 -2.51 -13.92
C LEU A 231 0.87 -1.95 -12.63
N VAL A 232 -0.40 -1.53 -12.63
CA VAL A 232 -1.07 -0.99 -11.44
C VAL A 232 -0.96 -1.91 -10.23
N PRO A 233 -1.23 -3.23 -10.32
CA PRO A 233 -1.13 -4.09 -9.16
C PRO A 233 0.32 -4.18 -8.65
N VAL A 234 1.31 -4.11 -9.54
CA VAL A 234 2.74 -4.09 -9.17
C VAL A 234 3.07 -2.82 -8.39
N VAL A 235 2.65 -1.66 -8.92
CA VAL A 235 2.87 -0.36 -8.27
C VAL A 235 2.25 -0.35 -6.87
N LEU A 236 1.00 -0.79 -6.75
CA LEU A 236 0.29 -0.85 -5.47
C LEU A 236 0.98 -1.82 -4.50
N ARG A 237 1.31 -3.03 -4.94
CA ARG A 237 1.99 -4.04 -4.11
C ARG A 237 3.34 -3.55 -3.60
N VAL A 238 4.16 -3.00 -4.50
CA VAL A 238 5.51 -2.55 -4.14
C VAL A 238 5.43 -1.35 -3.20
N GLY A 239 4.59 -0.37 -3.50
CA GLY A 239 4.44 0.81 -2.66
C GLY A 239 3.89 0.48 -1.27
N LEU A 240 2.80 -0.30 -1.18
CA LEU A 240 2.27 -0.76 0.11
C LEU A 240 3.25 -1.67 0.85
N GLY A 241 3.93 -2.56 0.13
CA GLY A 241 4.93 -3.43 0.72
C GLY A 241 6.10 -2.67 1.33
N ILE A 242 6.57 -1.61 0.66
CA ILE A 242 7.55 -0.65 1.20
C ILE A 242 7.00 0.04 2.45
N SER A 243 5.76 0.56 2.41
CA SER A 243 5.13 1.20 3.57
C SER A 243 5.11 0.26 4.78
N PHE A 244 4.64 -0.98 4.60
CA PHE A 244 4.57 -1.98 5.68
C PHE A 244 5.93 -2.38 6.23
N VAL A 245 6.94 -2.58 5.37
CA VAL A 245 8.31 -2.88 5.83
C VAL A 245 8.88 -1.68 6.59
N TYR A 246 8.67 -0.47 6.12
CA TYR A 246 9.14 0.73 6.80
C TYR A 246 8.46 0.91 8.16
N LEU A 247 7.14 0.75 8.25
CA LEU A 247 6.41 0.83 9.51
C LEU A 247 6.84 -0.27 10.49
N GLY A 248 6.93 -1.51 10.01
CA GLY A 248 7.26 -2.66 10.84
C GLY A 248 8.70 -2.63 11.32
N VAL A 249 9.66 -2.37 10.44
CA VAL A 249 11.09 -2.40 10.78
C VAL A 249 11.54 -1.07 11.36
N VAL A 250 11.31 0.04 10.66
CA VAL A 250 11.90 1.33 11.03
C VAL A 250 11.13 1.96 12.19
N GLN A 251 9.80 2.04 12.10
CA GLN A 251 9.01 2.72 13.14
C GLN A 251 8.80 1.90 14.40
N LYS A 252 8.80 0.56 14.32
CA LYS A 252 8.62 -0.29 15.50
C LYS A 252 9.93 -0.85 16.04
N LEU A 253 10.72 -1.55 15.21
CA LEU A 253 11.92 -2.25 15.70
C LEU A 253 13.12 -1.33 15.88
N LEU A 254 13.32 -0.36 14.98
CA LEU A 254 14.46 0.57 15.05
C LEU A 254 14.19 1.85 15.84
N ASN A 255 12.94 2.11 16.21
CA ASN A 255 12.55 3.23 17.06
C ASN A 255 11.66 2.74 18.23
N PRO A 256 12.20 1.90 19.13
CA PRO A 256 11.40 1.21 20.13
C PRO A 256 10.80 2.16 21.18
N GLY A 257 11.46 3.27 21.51
CA GLY A 257 10.95 4.18 22.54
C GLY A 257 9.63 4.84 22.13
N GLU A 258 9.52 5.28 20.88
CA GLU A 258 8.27 5.78 20.31
C GLU A 258 7.18 4.68 20.28
N ALA A 259 7.53 3.45 19.85
CA ALA A 259 6.57 2.34 19.80
C ALA A 259 6.08 1.89 21.19
N LEU A 260 6.97 1.86 22.19
CA LEU A 260 6.63 1.55 23.58
C LEU A 260 5.75 2.65 24.20
N ALA A 261 5.97 3.91 23.85
CA ALA A 261 5.11 5.01 24.29
C ALA A 261 3.67 4.83 23.80
N VAL A 262 3.46 4.30 22.60
CA VAL A 262 2.12 3.95 22.08
C VAL A 262 1.50 2.81 22.92
N VAL A 263 2.27 1.76 23.23
CA VAL A 263 1.80 0.65 24.09
C VAL A 263 1.36 1.16 25.46
N ALA A 264 2.15 2.05 26.05
CA ALA A 264 1.87 2.67 27.34
C ALA A 264 0.63 3.58 27.29
N LYS A 265 0.56 4.48 26.29
CA LYS A 265 -0.54 5.43 26.11
C LYS A 265 -1.90 4.74 26.02
N TYR A 266 -1.97 3.63 25.29
CA TYR A 266 -3.22 2.91 25.06
C TYR A 266 -3.41 1.68 25.96
N HIS A 267 -2.52 1.48 26.94
CA HIS A 267 -2.58 0.36 27.88
C HIS A 267 -2.78 -1.00 27.18
N LEU A 268 -2.06 -1.26 26.08
CA LEU A 268 -2.31 -2.45 25.25
C LEU A 268 -2.06 -3.76 26.01
N THR A 269 -1.23 -3.73 27.06
CA THR A 269 -1.00 -4.86 27.97
C THR A 269 -2.23 -5.26 28.76
N ALA A 270 -3.25 -4.41 28.88
CA ALA A 270 -4.54 -4.77 29.45
C ALA A 270 -5.41 -5.62 28.50
N VAL A 271 -5.18 -5.53 27.18
CA VAL A 271 -5.92 -6.29 26.15
C VAL A 271 -5.31 -7.67 25.97
N VAL A 272 -3.99 -7.73 25.80
CA VAL A 272 -3.23 -8.99 25.79
C VAL A 272 -2.13 -8.85 26.84
N PRO A 273 -2.17 -9.65 27.93
CA PRO A 273 -1.28 -9.52 29.09
C PRO A 273 0.10 -10.10 28.78
N VAL A 274 0.84 -9.41 27.92
CA VAL A 274 2.23 -9.70 27.58
C VAL A 274 3.10 -8.47 27.78
N ALA A 275 4.41 -8.66 27.81
CA ALA A 275 5.37 -7.58 27.94
C ALA A 275 5.21 -6.54 26.80
N PRO A 276 5.37 -5.22 27.07
CA PRO A 276 5.30 -4.17 26.04
C PRO A 276 6.23 -4.40 24.84
N GLU A 277 7.41 -4.96 25.09
CA GLU A 277 8.41 -5.30 24.07
C GLU A 277 7.86 -6.34 23.09
N LEU A 278 7.12 -7.33 23.61
CA LEU A 278 6.52 -8.39 22.79
C LEU A 278 5.40 -7.84 21.90
N TRP A 279 4.64 -6.84 22.37
CA TRP A 279 3.68 -6.10 21.55
C TRP A 279 4.36 -5.41 20.37
N VAL A 280 5.41 -4.64 20.64
CA VAL A 280 6.15 -3.88 19.61
C VAL A 280 6.83 -4.81 18.61
N VAL A 281 7.54 -5.84 19.09
CA VAL A 281 8.22 -6.82 18.24
C VAL A 281 7.22 -7.64 17.42
N GLY A 282 6.15 -8.13 18.04
CA GLY A 282 5.12 -8.90 17.35
C GLY A 282 4.43 -8.11 16.24
N ALA A 283 4.04 -6.86 16.52
CA ALA A 283 3.45 -5.98 15.53
C ALA A 283 4.46 -5.63 14.41
N GLY A 284 5.71 -5.32 14.76
CA GLY A 284 6.77 -5.02 13.81
C GLY A 284 7.07 -6.17 12.85
N LEU A 285 7.19 -7.38 13.37
CA LEU A 285 7.40 -8.59 12.57
C LEU A 285 6.19 -8.92 11.69
N THR A 286 4.97 -8.75 12.21
CA THR A 286 3.74 -8.99 11.45
C THR A 286 3.61 -8.03 10.27
N GLU A 287 3.83 -6.73 10.50
CA GLU A 287 3.81 -5.72 9.44
C GLU A 287 4.92 -5.96 8.42
N ALA A 288 6.15 -6.26 8.87
CA ALA A 288 7.25 -6.58 7.96
C ALA A 288 6.94 -7.82 7.11
N LEU A 289 6.38 -8.88 7.70
CA LEU A 289 6.00 -10.10 6.98
C LEU A 289 4.93 -9.82 5.92
N VAL A 290 3.89 -9.05 6.26
CA VAL A 290 2.86 -8.62 5.32
C VAL A 290 3.48 -7.78 4.19
N GLY A 291 4.36 -6.84 4.52
CA GLY A 291 5.05 -6.00 3.55
C GLY A 291 5.92 -6.82 2.58
N LEU A 292 6.67 -7.79 3.09
CA LEU A 292 7.48 -8.71 2.27
C LEU A 292 6.60 -9.61 1.39
N ALA A 293 5.48 -10.11 1.90
CA ALA A 293 4.51 -10.89 1.12
C ALA A 293 3.94 -10.07 -0.06
N LEU A 294 3.58 -8.81 0.18
CA LEU A 294 3.13 -7.89 -0.86
C LEU A 294 4.22 -7.59 -1.90
N LEU A 295 5.45 -7.30 -1.46
CA LEU A 295 6.60 -7.07 -2.36
C LEU A 295 6.85 -8.28 -3.27
N ALA A 296 6.88 -9.48 -2.70
CA ALA A 296 7.01 -10.72 -3.46
C ALA A 296 5.79 -11.00 -4.36
N GLY A 297 4.63 -10.45 -4.03
CA GLY A 297 3.35 -10.80 -4.65
C GLY A 297 2.99 -12.24 -4.34
N ALA A 298 3.20 -12.65 -3.10
CA ALA A 298 2.85 -13.95 -2.57
C ALA A 298 1.58 -13.81 -1.72
N PHE A 299 0.56 -14.59 -2.02
CA PHE A 299 -0.75 -14.52 -1.36
C PHE A 299 -1.35 -13.10 -1.38
N THR A 300 -1.20 -12.36 -2.49
CA THR A 300 -1.44 -10.91 -2.52
C THR A 300 -2.79 -10.49 -1.93
N ARG A 301 -3.87 -11.19 -2.30
CA ARG A 301 -5.21 -10.87 -1.79
C ARG A 301 -5.37 -11.19 -0.30
N ALA A 302 -4.73 -12.26 0.19
CA ALA A 302 -4.74 -12.58 1.61
C ALA A 302 -3.90 -11.57 2.40
N ALA A 303 -2.72 -11.21 1.90
CA ALA A 303 -1.89 -10.16 2.48
C ALA A 303 -2.63 -8.82 2.52
N ALA A 304 -3.31 -8.43 1.45
CA ALA A 304 -4.15 -7.22 1.42
C ALA A 304 -5.33 -7.30 2.40
N ALA A 305 -5.96 -8.47 2.57
CA ALA A 305 -7.01 -8.67 3.56
C ALA A 305 -6.46 -8.56 5.00
N VAL A 306 -5.29 -9.15 5.28
CA VAL A 306 -4.59 -8.99 6.56
C VAL A 306 -4.24 -7.53 6.80
N SER A 307 -3.70 -6.82 5.80
CA SER A 307 -3.45 -5.38 5.87
C SER A 307 -4.71 -4.59 6.22
N PHE A 308 -5.83 -4.89 5.57
CA PHE A 308 -7.12 -4.27 5.85
C PHE A 308 -7.55 -4.51 7.31
N LEU A 309 -7.39 -5.73 7.81
CA LEU A 309 -7.69 -6.08 9.20
C LEU A 309 -6.76 -5.37 10.20
N LEU A 310 -5.46 -5.27 9.89
CA LEU A 310 -4.50 -4.53 10.71
C LEU A 310 -4.92 -3.06 10.83
N PHE A 311 -5.19 -2.40 9.70
CA PHE A 311 -5.65 -1.01 9.71
C PHE A 311 -7.00 -0.83 10.41
N THR A 312 -7.91 -1.80 10.27
CA THR A 312 -9.20 -1.75 10.99
C THR A 312 -8.98 -1.84 12.49
N THR A 313 -8.08 -2.74 12.91
CA THR A 313 -7.78 -2.95 14.32
C THR A 313 -7.09 -1.72 14.92
N THR A 314 -6.17 -1.07 14.21
CA THR A 314 -5.54 0.16 14.70
C THR A 314 -6.51 1.32 14.72
N LEU A 315 -7.28 1.52 13.64
CA LEU A 315 -8.21 2.64 13.51
C LEU A 315 -9.30 2.63 14.60
N PHE A 316 -9.88 1.46 14.88
CA PHE A 316 -10.94 1.33 15.88
C PHE A 316 -10.41 0.99 17.27
N GLY A 317 -9.18 0.51 17.38
CA GLY A 317 -8.53 0.18 18.64
C GLY A 317 -7.86 1.39 19.32
N LEU A 318 -7.50 2.43 18.56
CA LEU A 318 -6.78 3.61 19.04
C LEU A 318 -7.66 4.87 18.93
N PRO A 319 -8.23 5.39 20.04
CA PRO A 319 -9.23 6.46 20.03
C PRO A 319 -8.83 7.78 19.33
N ASP A 320 -7.54 8.13 19.32
CA ASP A 320 -7.04 9.42 18.81
C ASP A 320 -6.29 9.31 17.46
N ASP A 321 -6.36 8.15 16.81
CA ASP A 321 -5.66 7.90 15.55
C ASP A 321 -6.40 8.62 14.40
N PRO A 322 -5.71 9.35 13.50
CA PRO A 322 -6.36 10.17 12.50
C PRO A 322 -6.94 9.24 11.44
N VAL A 323 -8.26 9.15 11.37
CA VAL A 323 -8.92 8.37 10.33
C VAL A 323 -8.44 8.79 8.94
N LEU A 324 -8.22 10.08 8.72
CA LEU A 324 -7.79 10.64 7.43
C LEU A 324 -6.43 10.10 6.95
N ALA A 325 -5.50 9.77 7.84
CA ALA A 325 -4.18 9.26 7.42
C ALA A 325 -4.25 7.80 6.95
N HIS A 326 -5.32 7.07 7.28
CA HIS A 326 -5.47 5.66 6.94
C HIS A 326 -6.32 5.42 5.69
N ILE A 327 -7.15 6.38 5.29
CA ILE A 327 -8.07 6.23 4.13
C ILE A 327 -7.30 5.91 2.84
N SER A 328 -6.13 6.51 2.63
CA SER A 328 -5.25 6.21 1.50
C SER A 328 -4.87 4.73 1.50
N LEU A 329 -4.32 4.25 2.61
CA LEU A 329 -3.91 2.86 2.81
C LEU A 329 -5.07 1.88 2.62
N PHE A 330 -6.22 2.11 3.25
CA PHE A 330 -7.44 1.31 3.10
C PHE A 330 -7.87 1.18 1.64
N GLY A 331 -7.85 2.29 0.92
CA GLY A 331 -8.20 2.33 -0.48
C GLY A 331 -7.24 1.56 -1.38
N LEU A 332 -5.93 1.67 -1.14
CA LEU A 332 -4.91 0.96 -1.90
C LEU A 332 -4.93 -0.56 -1.64
N VAL A 333 -5.15 -1.00 -0.39
CA VAL A 333 -5.31 -2.43 -0.11
C VAL A 333 -6.60 -2.97 -0.71
N SER A 334 -7.68 -2.19 -0.70
CA SER A 334 -8.94 -2.55 -1.37
C SER A 334 -8.74 -2.68 -2.88
N ALA A 335 -7.96 -1.78 -3.49
CA ALA A 335 -7.56 -1.89 -4.89
C ALA A 335 -6.75 -3.17 -5.18
N LEU A 336 -5.91 -3.65 -4.25
CA LEU A 336 -5.23 -4.94 -4.36
C LEU A 336 -6.15 -6.15 -4.20
N LEU A 337 -7.25 -6.04 -3.44
CA LEU A 337 -8.27 -7.09 -3.39
C LEU A 337 -8.95 -7.27 -4.76
N VAL A 338 -9.27 -6.15 -5.42
CA VAL A 338 -9.81 -6.10 -6.78
C VAL A 338 -8.80 -6.67 -7.78
N THR A 339 -7.65 -6.01 -7.91
CA THR A 339 -6.65 -6.30 -8.96
C THR A 339 -5.85 -7.60 -8.74
N GLY A 340 -5.67 -8.02 -7.49
CA GLY A 340 -4.82 -9.15 -7.14
C GLY A 340 -3.32 -8.87 -7.35
N ALA A 341 -2.57 -9.92 -7.68
CA ALA A 341 -1.10 -9.87 -7.72
C ALA A 341 -0.52 -9.14 -8.94
N GLY A 342 -1.23 -9.14 -10.06
CA GLY A 342 -0.72 -8.68 -11.34
C GLY A 342 0.55 -9.41 -11.81
N PRO A 343 1.24 -8.86 -12.84
CA PRO A 343 2.48 -9.42 -13.35
C PRO A 343 3.62 -9.34 -12.32
N LEU A 344 4.73 -10.03 -12.58
CA LEU A 344 5.94 -10.00 -11.75
C LEU A 344 5.67 -10.38 -10.27
N SER A 345 4.81 -11.35 -10.04
CA SER A 345 4.46 -11.87 -8.72
C SER A 345 4.84 -13.34 -8.58
N VAL A 346 5.03 -13.80 -7.34
CA VAL A 346 5.13 -15.24 -7.02
C VAL A 346 3.81 -15.93 -7.37
N ASP A 347 2.67 -15.31 -7.05
CA ASP A 347 1.34 -15.81 -7.37
C ASP A 347 1.17 -16.08 -8.88
N ALA A 348 1.61 -15.16 -9.76
CA ALA A 348 1.56 -15.37 -11.20
C ALA A 348 2.48 -16.52 -11.64
N SER A 349 3.71 -16.56 -11.11
CA SER A 349 4.68 -17.59 -11.48
C SER A 349 4.24 -19.01 -11.11
N LEU A 350 3.48 -19.17 -10.02
CA LEU A 350 2.93 -20.47 -9.62
C LEU A 350 1.77 -20.89 -10.55
N ARG A 351 0.90 -19.95 -10.94
CA ARG A 351 -0.20 -20.21 -11.87
C ARG A 351 0.32 -20.61 -13.26
N ASP A 352 1.28 -19.86 -13.79
CA ASP A 352 1.88 -20.15 -15.10
C ASP A 352 2.56 -21.54 -15.12
N GLY A 353 3.10 -21.99 -13.98
CA GLY A 353 3.69 -23.32 -13.82
C GLY A 353 2.64 -24.44 -13.80
N GLU A 354 1.53 -24.25 -13.07
CA GLU A 354 0.40 -25.20 -13.04
C GLU A 354 -0.23 -25.36 -14.43
N ASP A 355 -0.38 -24.26 -15.18
CA ASP A 355 -0.94 -24.29 -16.54
C ASP A 355 -0.01 -25.02 -17.54
N ALA A 356 1.30 -24.76 -17.49
CA ALA A 356 2.28 -25.44 -18.36
C ALA A 356 2.37 -26.95 -18.11
N GLU A 357 2.26 -27.40 -16.85
CA GLU A 357 2.23 -28.83 -16.49
C GLU A 357 0.93 -29.51 -16.95
N ARG A 358 -0.16 -28.76 -17.09
CA ARG A 358 -1.44 -29.29 -17.58
C ARG A 358 -1.40 -29.45 -19.10
N ASP A 359 -0.95 -28.42 -19.82
CA ASP A 359 -0.82 -28.47 -21.28
C ASP A 359 0.13 -29.59 -21.73
N GLY A 360 1.24 -29.82 -21.00
CA GLY A 360 2.15 -30.93 -21.28
C GLY A 360 1.53 -32.32 -21.06
N ARG A 361 0.61 -32.46 -20.10
CA ARG A 361 -0.13 -33.71 -19.85
C ARG A 361 -1.18 -33.96 -20.93
N ASP A 362 -1.91 -32.93 -21.32
CA ASP A 362 -2.94 -33.04 -22.36
C ASP A 362 -2.30 -33.30 -23.74
N ALA A 363 -1.13 -32.73 -24.03
CA ALA A 363 -0.34 -33.04 -25.23
C ALA A 363 0.21 -34.47 -25.24
N ALA A 364 0.64 -35.01 -24.09
CA ALA A 364 1.06 -36.40 -23.99
C ALA A 364 -0.12 -37.39 -24.13
N ALA A 365 -1.29 -37.05 -23.60
CA ALA A 365 -2.49 -37.88 -23.68
C ALA A 365 -3.16 -37.89 -25.07
N THR A 366 -2.83 -36.95 -25.95
CA THR A 366 -3.32 -36.88 -27.33
C THR A 366 -2.36 -37.49 -28.35
N ALA A 367 -1.17 -37.91 -27.91
CA ALA A 367 -0.15 -38.55 -28.73
C ALA A 367 -0.22 -40.10 -28.70
N ASP A 368 -1.05 -40.67 -27.82
CA ASP A 368 -1.38 -42.10 -27.73
C ASP A 368 -2.73 -42.43 -28.39
#